data_AF-A0A813GM13-F1
#
_entry.id   AF-A0A813GM13-F1
#
_cell.length_a   1.000
_cell.length_b   1.000
_cell.length_c   1.000
_cell.angle_alpha   90.00
_cell.angle_beta   90.00
_cell.angle_gamma   90.00
#
_symmetry.space_group_name_H-M   'P 1'
#
loop_
_entity.id
_entity.type
_entity.pdbx_description
1 polymer ?
#
loop_
_entity_poly.entity_id
_entity_poly.type
_entity_poly.pdbx_seq_one_letter_code
_entity_poly.pdbx_strand_id
1 'polypeptide(L)'
;MRDLGIATFFADALGETLTPTTLPTVTFILCSLFALSTGTSWGTMGVFFPIAFVLAQTVTKEPINSDAFTSELETMLAAVLGGAIWGDHCSPVSDTTILSAMSSQVPLWDHAKTQLPYAFVVGIYSILFGYLPAGAGAPGALMIIIGFFLIPVFHLSLSKIPNFGGPIEVYCPEVGECIGEGPRGVMNSIKKNFKKSSKSQEAAQEAAL
;
A
#
# COMPACT_ATOMS: atom_id res chain seq x y z
N MET A 1 20.94 0.43 20.82
CA MET A 1 20.27 -0.71 20.15
C MET A 1 21.15 -1.94 20.04
N ARG A 2 22.45 -1.83 19.68
CA ARG A 2 23.39 -2.98 19.70
C ARG A 2 23.47 -3.67 21.06
N ASP A 3 23.45 -2.91 22.15
CA ASP A 3 23.57 -3.46 23.51
C ASP A 3 22.31 -4.19 24.01
N LEU A 4 21.16 -4.02 23.34
CA LEU A 4 19.90 -4.68 23.71
C LEU A 4 19.79 -6.10 23.11
N GLY A 5 20.71 -6.51 22.24
CA GLY A 5 20.68 -7.84 21.62
C GLY A 5 19.41 -8.13 20.81
N ILE A 6 18.69 -7.11 20.34
CA ILE A 6 17.40 -7.31 19.64
C ILE A 6 17.62 -8.07 18.32
N ALA A 7 18.68 -7.75 17.57
CA ALA A 7 18.99 -8.45 16.34
C ALA A 7 19.37 -9.91 16.59
N THR A 8 20.13 -10.19 17.66
CA THR A 8 20.45 -11.57 18.06
C THR A 8 19.22 -12.30 18.57
N PHE A 9 18.35 -11.64 19.32
CA PHE A 9 17.05 -12.20 19.73
C PHE A 9 16.19 -12.57 18.53
N PHE A 10 16.08 -11.72 17.51
CA PHE A 10 15.35 -12.06 16.29
C PHE A 10 16.03 -13.17 15.50
N ALA A 11 17.36 -13.14 15.38
CA ALA A 11 18.12 -14.20 14.72
C ALA A 11 17.94 -15.57 15.41
N ASP A 12 17.93 -15.59 16.74
CA ASP A 12 17.78 -16.81 17.55
C ASP A 12 16.32 -17.28 17.58
N ALA A 13 15.36 -16.36 17.71
CA ALA A 13 13.93 -16.68 17.78
C ALA A 13 13.38 -17.18 16.44
N LEU A 14 13.93 -16.68 15.32
CA LEU A 14 13.50 -17.03 13.98
C LEU A 14 14.44 -18.03 13.29
N GLY A 15 15.59 -18.36 13.89
CA GLY A 15 16.47 -19.48 13.52
C GLY A 15 16.62 -19.72 12.00
N GLU A 16 16.28 -20.93 11.56
CA GLU A 16 16.40 -21.35 10.15
C GLU A 16 15.41 -20.68 9.19
N THR A 17 14.36 -20.02 9.69
CA THR A 17 13.42 -19.27 8.85
C THR A 17 13.97 -17.96 8.31
N LEU A 18 15.11 -17.46 8.85
CA LEU A 18 15.80 -16.29 8.33
C LEU A 18 16.88 -16.68 7.32
N THR A 19 16.45 -16.90 6.09
CA THR A 19 17.34 -17.00 4.93
C THR A 19 17.37 -15.65 4.22
N PRO A 20 18.42 -15.32 3.43
CA PRO A 20 18.42 -14.10 2.62
C PRO A 20 17.13 -13.93 1.80
N THR A 21 16.56 -15.04 1.29
CA THR A 21 15.33 -15.01 0.50
C THR A 21 14.07 -14.66 1.29
N THR A 22 13.96 -15.13 2.53
CA THR A 22 12.78 -14.91 3.37
C THR A 22 12.90 -13.65 4.22
N LEU A 23 14.10 -13.11 4.37
CA LEU A 23 14.43 -12.01 5.26
C LEU A 23 13.59 -10.74 5.02
N PRO A 24 13.39 -10.26 3.78
CA PRO A 24 12.52 -9.10 3.53
C PRO A 24 11.06 -9.37 3.85
N THR A 25 10.58 -10.58 3.55
CA THR A 25 9.18 -10.97 3.79
C THR A 25 8.86 -11.02 5.27
N VAL A 26 9.73 -11.65 6.08
CA VAL A 26 9.57 -11.71 7.54
C VAL A 26 9.65 -10.31 8.14
N THR A 27 10.57 -9.47 7.65
CA THR A 27 10.72 -8.08 8.09
C THR A 27 9.46 -7.26 7.81
N PHE A 28 8.87 -7.39 6.61
CA PHE A 28 7.61 -6.75 6.27
C PHE A 28 6.50 -7.15 7.24
N ILE A 29 6.32 -8.44 7.51
CA ILE A 29 5.27 -8.95 8.40
C ILE A 29 5.45 -8.43 9.83
N LEU A 30 6.66 -8.50 10.39
CA LEU A 30 6.93 -8.03 11.75
C LEU A 30 6.71 -6.52 11.87
N CYS A 31 7.17 -5.76 10.88
CA CYS A 31 6.99 -4.32 10.80
C CYS A 31 5.51 -3.96 10.70
N SER A 32 4.75 -4.67 9.86
CA SER A 32 3.30 -4.53 9.72
C SER A 32 2.54 -4.79 11.02
N LEU A 33 2.86 -5.85 11.75
CA LEU A 33 2.19 -6.16 13.01
C LEU A 33 2.51 -5.13 14.11
N PHE A 34 3.76 -4.66 14.14
CA PHE A 34 4.18 -3.62 15.06
C PHE A 34 3.47 -2.29 14.78
N ALA A 35 3.44 -1.85 13.51
CA ALA A 35 2.75 -0.64 13.09
C ALA A 35 1.22 -0.75 13.26
N LEU A 36 0.63 -1.92 13.00
CA LEU A 36 -0.79 -2.18 13.25
C LEU A 36 -1.15 -1.97 14.73
N SER A 37 -0.28 -2.44 15.63
CA SER A 37 -0.48 -2.35 17.07
C SER A 37 -0.24 -0.94 17.61
N THR A 38 0.74 -0.22 17.07
CA THR A 38 1.16 1.10 17.55
C THR A 38 0.45 2.25 16.83
N GLY A 39 -0.13 2.02 15.66
CA GLY A 39 -0.81 3.04 14.86
C GLY A 39 0.12 4.14 14.34
N THR A 40 1.41 3.85 14.12
CA THR A 40 2.38 4.84 13.64
C THR A 40 3.34 4.25 12.60
N SER A 41 3.43 4.92 11.45
CA SER A 41 4.40 4.59 10.39
C SER A 41 5.81 5.05 10.77
N TRP A 42 6.03 6.36 10.98
CA TRP A 42 7.35 6.92 11.26
C TRP A 42 8.01 6.39 12.53
N GLY A 43 7.22 6.16 13.60
CA GLY A 43 7.72 5.54 14.82
C GLY A 43 8.23 4.12 14.58
N THR A 44 7.48 3.34 13.80
CA THR A 44 7.87 1.98 13.42
C THR A 44 9.14 1.98 12.56
N MET A 45 9.24 2.87 11.56
CA MET A 45 10.44 3.00 10.72
C MET A 45 11.69 3.34 11.54
N GLY A 46 11.57 4.25 12.52
CA GLY A 46 12.67 4.61 13.42
C GLY A 46 13.21 3.43 14.24
N VAL A 47 12.35 2.48 14.61
CA VAL A 47 12.74 1.25 15.32
C VAL A 47 13.32 0.21 14.36
N PHE A 48 12.67 -0.01 13.22
CA PHE A 48 12.98 -1.14 12.34
C PHE A 48 14.13 -0.88 11.37
N PHE A 49 14.42 0.36 10.95
CA PHE A 49 15.55 0.61 10.04
C PHE A 49 16.92 0.19 10.62
N PRO A 50 17.27 0.55 11.87
CA PRO A 50 18.52 0.08 12.46
C PRO A 50 18.55 -1.44 12.62
N ILE A 51 17.41 -2.07 12.92
CA ILE A 51 17.29 -3.53 13.06
C ILE A 51 17.50 -4.21 11.71
N ALA A 52 16.85 -3.71 10.66
CA ALA A 52 16.97 -4.22 9.30
C ALA A 52 18.43 -4.16 8.80
N PHE A 53 19.14 -3.07 9.07
CA PHE A 53 20.55 -2.96 8.73
C PHE A 53 21.41 -4.03 9.43
N VAL A 54 21.23 -4.21 10.75
CA VAL A 54 21.99 -5.22 11.50
C VAL A 54 21.62 -6.64 11.04
N LEU A 55 20.35 -6.93 10.82
CA LEU A 55 19.88 -8.25 10.34
C LEU A 55 20.42 -8.57 8.94
N ALA A 56 20.41 -7.61 8.02
CA ALA A 56 20.99 -7.78 6.70
C ALA A 56 22.48 -8.16 6.80
N GLN A 57 23.24 -7.49 7.68
CA GLN A 57 24.66 -7.81 7.90
C GLN A 57 24.86 -9.20 8.51
N THR A 58 24.05 -9.59 9.50
CA THR A 58 24.24 -10.86 10.19
C THR A 58 23.79 -12.07 9.37
N VAL A 59 22.73 -11.92 8.57
CA VAL A 59 22.13 -13.02 7.81
C VAL A 59 22.83 -13.23 6.46
N THR A 60 23.10 -12.16 5.71
CA THR A 60 23.76 -12.30 4.39
C THR A 60 25.24 -12.64 4.51
N LYS A 61 25.91 -12.14 5.57
CA LYS A 61 27.37 -12.22 5.74
C LYS A 61 28.16 -11.61 4.56
N GLU A 62 27.49 -10.81 3.74
CA GLU A 62 28.11 -10.13 2.61
C GLU A 62 28.92 -8.91 3.08
N PRO A 63 30.03 -8.57 2.40
CA PRO A 63 30.76 -7.35 2.69
C PRO A 63 29.86 -6.11 2.51
N ILE A 64 29.97 -5.14 3.42
CA ILE A 64 29.14 -3.92 3.40
C ILE A 64 29.24 -3.15 2.07
N ASN A 65 30.38 -3.24 1.39
CA ASN A 65 30.63 -2.55 0.12
C ASN A 65 30.33 -3.41 -1.11
N SER A 66 29.65 -4.55 -0.95
CA SER A 66 29.25 -5.40 -2.07
C SER A 66 27.91 -4.94 -2.67
N ASP A 67 27.77 -5.14 -3.98
CA ASP A 67 26.51 -4.89 -4.69
C ASP A 67 25.39 -5.80 -4.14
N ALA A 68 25.73 -7.03 -3.72
CA ALA A 68 24.80 -7.97 -3.13
C ALA A 68 24.24 -7.48 -1.78
N PHE A 69 25.11 -6.96 -0.89
CA PHE A 69 24.66 -6.37 0.37
C PHE A 69 23.80 -5.13 0.14
N THR A 70 24.17 -4.29 -0.82
CA THR A 70 23.41 -3.07 -1.15
C THR A 70 22.00 -3.43 -1.65
N SER A 71 21.89 -4.39 -2.57
CA SER A 71 20.61 -4.86 -3.08
C SER A 71 19.72 -5.49 -2.00
N GLU A 72 20.31 -6.27 -1.09
CA GLU A 72 19.56 -6.84 0.04
C GLU A 72 19.07 -5.74 0.98
N LEU A 73 19.95 -4.81 1.33
CA LEU A 73 19.63 -3.71 2.24
C LEU A 73 18.53 -2.83 1.66
N GLU A 74 18.57 -2.49 0.37
CA GLU A 74 17.49 -1.76 -0.32
C GLU A 74 16.15 -2.48 -0.18
N THR A 75 16.13 -3.79 -0.41
CA THR A 75 14.93 -4.62 -0.30
C THR A 75 14.40 -4.67 1.13
N MET A 76 15.30 -4.76 2.11
CA MET A 76 14.97 -4.73 3.53
C MET A 76 14.41 -3.38 3.97
N LEU A 77 14.99 -2.27 3.52
CA LEU A 77 14.47 -0.94 3.79
C LEU A 77 13.10 -0.72 3.14
N ALA A 78 12.90 -1.23 1.92
CA ALA A 78 11.60 -1.24 1.26
C ALA A 78 10.56 -2.06 2.04
N ALA A 79 10.95 -3.22 2.59
CA ALA A 79 10.09 -4.04 3.44
C ALA A 79 9.67 -3.33 4.73
N VAL A 80 10.60 -2.61 5.38
CA VAL A 80 10.28 -1.77 6.55
C VAL A 80 9.34 -0.63 6.16
N LEU A 81 9.62 0.08 5.07
CA LEU A 81 8.77 1.16 4.59
C LEU A 81 7.34 0.69 4.30
N GLY A 82 7.21 -0.36 3.50
CA GLY A 82 5.92 -0.92 3.13
C GLY A 82 5.20 -1.52 4.33
N GLY A 83 5.92 -2.20 5.22
CA GLY A 83 5.34 -2.81 6.41
C GLY A 83 4.77 -1.77 7.38
N ALA A 84 5.53 -0.71 7.64
CA ALA A 84 5.14 0.38 8.51
C ALA A 84 3.91 1.13 7.98
N ILE A 85 3.86 1.45 6.68
CA ILE A 85 2.72 2.13 6.06
C ILE A 85 1.49 1.23 6.05
N TRP A 86 1.67 -0.05 5.69
CA TRP A 86 0.56 -1.01 5.66
C TRP A 86 -0.07 -1.20 7.04
N GLY A 87 0.75 -1.34 8.08
CA GLY A 87 0.25 -1.52 9.44
C GLY A 87 -0.46 -0.28 9.98
N ASP A 88 0.10 0.91 9.74
CA ASP A 88 -0.49 2.19 10.12
C ASP A 88 -1.88 2.38 9.47
N HIS A 89 -1.99 2.08 8.17
CA HIS A 89 -3.25 2.14 7.43
C HIS A 89 -4.32 1.17 7.95
N CYS A 90 -3.92 -0.01 8.42
CA CYS A 90 -4.83 -1.01 8.97
C CYS A 90 -5.21 -0.73 10.43
N SER A 91 -4.53 0.19 11.11
CA SER A 91 -4.71 0.42 12.55
C SER A 91 -5.89 1.34 12.85
N PRO A 92 -6.90 0.89 13.63
CA PRO A 92 -7.99 1.76 14.07
C PRO A 92 -7.53 2.87 15.03
N VAL A 93 -6.33 2.73 15.62
CA VAL A 93 -5.80 3.68 16.61
C VAL A 93 -4.88 4.73 15.95
N SER A 94 -4.60 4.61 14.66
CA SER A 94 -3.79 5.58 13.91
C SER A 94 -4.51 6.92 13.77
N ASP A 95 -3.77 8.01 13.97
CA ASP A 95 -4.23 9.38 13.73
C ASP A 95 -4.76 9.56 12.30
N THR A 96 -4.15 8.89 11.32
CA THR A 96 -4.57 8.98 9.92
C THR A 96 -5.92 8.30 9.68
N THR A 97 -6.14 7.14 10.31
CA THR A 97 -7.42 6.40 10.28
C THR A 97 -8.52 7.19 10.99
N ILE A 98 -8.21 7.78 12.15
CA ILE A 98 -9.14 8.63 12.91
C ILE A 98 -9.54 9.87 12.10
N LEU A 99 -8.56 10.57 11.52
CA LEU A 99 -8.82 11.76 10.71
C LEU A 99 -9.61 11.43 9.43
N SER A 100 -9.34 10.28 8.80
CA SER A 100 -10.06 9.83 7.60
C SER A 100 -11.51 9.46 7.89
N ALA A 101 -11.78 8.83 9.05
CA ALA A 101 -13.14 8.55 9.50
C ALA A 101 -13.92 9.83 9.82
N MET A 102 -13.28 10.79 10.51
CA MET A 102 -13.89 12.09 10.84
C MET A 102 -14.19 12.92 9.57
N SER A 103 -13.27 12.98 8.62
CA SER A 103 -13.47 13.73 7.37
C SER A 103 -14.56 13.10 6.48
N SER A 104 -14.71 11.78 6.56
CA SER A 104 -15.74 11.02 5.84
C SER A 104 -17.08 10.96 6.60
N GLN A 105 -17.14 11.49 7.83
CA GLN A 105 -18.34 11.49 8.70
C GLN A 105 -18.90 10.09 8.98
N VAL A 106 -18.02 9.08 9.06
CA VAL A 106 -18.39 7.68 9.35
C VAL A 106 -17.81 7.22 10.70
N PRO A 107 -18.44 6.24 11.36
CA PRO A 107 -17.85 5.63 12.55
C PRO A 107 -16.47 5.01 12.24
N LEU A 108 -15.51 5.26 13.14
CA LEU A 108 -14.12 4.77 13.01
C LEU A 108 -14.03 3.26 12.73
N TRP A 109 -14.81 2.48 13.47
CA TRP A 109 -14.83 1.02 13.32
C TRP A 109 -15.37 0.56 11.97
N ASP A 110 -16.32 1.29 11.39
CA ASP A 110 -16.87 0.95 10.08
C ASP A 110 -15.90 1.34 8.97
N HIS A 111 -15.22 2.48 9.11
CA HIS A 111 -14.11 2.85 8.23
C HIS A 111 -13.02 1.77 8.25
N ALA A 112 -12.48 1.41 9.41
CA ALA A 112 -11.42 0.40 9.51
C ALA A 112 -11.85 -0.97 8.95
N LYS A 113 -13.06 -1.44 9.26
CA LYS A 113 -13.59 -2.72 8.75
C LYS A 113 -13.71 -2.74 7.23
N THR A 114 -14.08 -1.63 6.61
CA THR A 114 -14.20 -1.55 5.15
C THR A 114 -12.84 -1.50 4.46
N GLN A 115 -11.80 -0.96 5.10
CA GLN A 115 -10.44 -0.88 4.54
C GLN A 115 -9.66 -2.20 4.67
N LEU A 116 -9.82 -2.94 5.78
CA LEU A 116 -9.05 -4.16 6.06
C LEU A 116 -9.05 -5.20 4.93
N PRO A 117 -10.17 -5.52 4.24
CA PRO A 117 -10.17 -6.44 3.12
C PRO A 117 -9.27 -6.00 1.97
N TYR A 118 -9.27 -4.70 1.62
CA TYR A 118 -8.40 -4.16 0.58
C TYR A 118 -6.94 -4.18 1.01
N ALA A 119 -6.67 -3.79 2.25
CA ALA A 119 -5.32 -3.79 2.78
C ALA A 119 -4.75 -5.22 2.83
N PHE A 120 -5.52 -6.21 3.26
CA PHE A 120 -5.09 -7.61 3.30
C PHE A 120 -4.68 -8.14 1.92
N VAL A 121 -5.48 -7.82 0.90
CA VAL A 121 -5.19 -8.13 -0.50
C VAL A 121 -3.86 -7.51 -0.95
N VAL A 122 -3.62 -6.24 -0.63
CA VAL A 122 -2.36 -5.53 -0.97
C VAL A 122 -1.18 -6.11 -0.20
N GLY A 123 -1.38 -6.53 1.05
CA GLY A 123 -0.34 -7.17 1.88
C GLY A 123 0.11 -8.51 1.28
N ILE A 124 -0.84 -9.37 0.92
CA ILE A 124 -0.55 -10.64 0.23
C ILE A 124 0.15 -10.39 -1.09
N TYR A 125 -0.36 -9.43 -1.89
CA TYR A 125 0.23 -9.08 -3.16
C TYR A 125 1.70 -8.63 -3.01
N SER A 126 1.99 -7.78 -2.01
CA SER A 126 3.34 -7.29 -1.73
C SER A 126 4.30 -8.42 -1.35
N ILE A 127 3.82 -9.42 -0.61
CA ILE A 127 4.62 -10.60 -0.25
C ILE A 127 4.92 -11.45 -1.50
N LEU A 128 3.88 -11.81 -2.27
CA LEU A 128 4.00 -12.76 -3.38
C LEU A 128 4.76 -12.20 -4.59
N PHE A 129 4.53 -10.92 -4.91
CA PHE A 129 5.06 -10.30 -6.13
C PHE A 129 6.14 -9.24 -5.86
N GLY A 130 6.38 -8.89 -4.59
CA GLY A 130 7.41 -7.94 -4.20
C GLY A 130 8.54 -8.62 -3.42
N TYR A 131 8.29 -8.92 -2.15
CA TYR A 131 9.35 -9.30 -1.20
C TYR A 131 9.93 -10.70 -1.42
N LEU A 132 9.10 -11.70 -1.74
CA LEU A 132 9.60 -13.06 -2.02
C LEU A 132 10.47 -13.09 -3.29
N PRO A 133 10.04 -12.54 -4.44
CA PRO A 133 10.90 -12.48 -5.63
C PRO A 133 12.15 -11.62 -5.42
N ALA A 134 12.03 -10.47 -4.73
CA ALA A 134 13.17 -9.60 -4.48
C ALA A 134 14.22 -10.28 -3.58
N GLY A 135 13.81 -10.95 -2.50
CA GLY A 135 14.71 -11.76 -1.68
C GLY A 135 15.31 -12.97 -2.42
N ALA A 136 14.63 -13.49 -3.44
CA ALA A 136 15.19 -14.53 -4.31
C ALA A 136 16.25 -14.00 -5.30
N GLY A 137 16.55 -12.71 -5.28
CA GLY A 137 17.54 -12.06 -6.14
C GLY A 137 16.96 -11.41 -7.40
N ALA A 138 15.63 -11.22 -7.49
CA ALA A 138 15.05 -10.50 -8.60
C ALA A 138 15.42 -9.00 -8.54
N PRO A 139 15.77 -8.36 -9.67
CA PRO A 139 16.14 -6.95 -9.68
C PRO A 139 15.00 -6.04 -9.17
N GLY A 140 15.29 -5.20 -8.19
CA GLY A 140 14.28 -4.31 -7.57
C GLY A 140 13.58 -3.39 -8.57
N ALA A 141 14.32 -2.84 -9.55
CA ALA A 141 13.75 -1.98 -10.59
C ALA A 141 12.68 -2.71 -11.44
N LEU A 142 12.91 -3.99 -11.74
CA LEU A 142 11.95 -4.81 -12.49
C LEU A 142 10.69 -5.04 -11.66
N MET A 143 10.83 -5.31 -10.36
CA MET A 143 9.69 -5.51 -9.45
C MET A 143 8.84 -4.24 -9.32
N ILE A 144 9.46 -3.06 -9.30
CA ILE A 144 8.73 -1.77 -9.26
C ILE A 144 7.91 -1.57 -10.54
N ILE A 145 8.50 -1.81 -11.71
CA ILE A 145 7.81 -1.67 -13.00
C ILE A 145 6.65 -2.65 -13.08
N ILE A 146 6.91 -3.93 -12.75
CA ILE A 146 5.89 -4.97 -12.73
C ILE A 146 4.77 -4.60 -11.76
N GLY A 147 5.11 -4.15 -10.55
CA GLY A 147 4.16 -3.69 -9.54
C GLY A 147 3.27 -2.56 -10.02
N PHE A 148 3.84 -1.55 -10.69
CA PHE A 148 3.10 -0.41 -11.22
C PHE A 148 2.00 -0.82 -12.22
N PHE A 149 2.24 -1.84 -13.04
CA PHE A 149 1.26 -2.35 -14.01
C PHE A 149 0.33 -3.42 -13.44
N LEU A 150 0.85 -4.33 -12.60
CA LEU A 150 0.06 -5.43 -12.05
C LEU A 150 -0.94 -4.96 -10.99
N ILE A 151 -0.62 -3.94 -10.17
CA ILE A 151 -1.55 -3.46 -9.13
C ILE A 151 -2.88 -2.97 -9.73
N PRO A 152 -2.90 -2.09 -10.76
CA PRO A 152 -4.14 -1.70 -11.43
C PRO A 152 -4.88 -2.89 -12.05
N VAL A 153 -4.17 -3.81 -12.69
CA VAL A 153 -4.77 -5.01 -13.31
C VAL A 153 -5.41 -5.91 -12.25
N PHE A 154 -4.73 -6.10 -11.12
CA PHE A 154 -5.20 -6.90 -10.01
C PHE A 154 -6.42 -6.24 -9.36
N HIS A 155 -6.40 -4.93 -9.13
CA HIS A 155 -7.54 -4.18 -8.62
C HIS A 155 -8.76 -4.23 -9.57
N LEU A 156 -8.55 -4.06 -10.88
CA LEU A 156 -9.59 -4.19 -11.91
C LEU A 156 -10.12 -5.62 -12.04
N SER A 157 -9.32 -6.62 -11.66
CA SER A 157 -9.76 -8.02 -11.64
C SER A 157 -10.61 -8.30 -10.41
N LEU A 158 -10.26 -7.73 -9.26
CA LEU A 158 -11.02 -7.85 -8.01
C LEU A 158 -12.36 -7.11 -8.06
N SER A 159 -12.45 -5.99 -8.77
CA SER A 159 -13.72 -5.26 -8.95
C SER A 159 -14.77 -6.04 -9.77
N LYS A 160 -14.38 -7.13 -10.44
CA LYS A 160 -15.31 -8.07 -11.09
C LYS A 160 -15.91 -9.10 -10.13
N ILE A 161 -15.39 -9.22 -8.91
CA ILE A 161 -15.93 -10.13 -7.89
C ILE A 161 -17.13 -9.44 -7.22
N PRO A 162 -18.33 -10.02 -7.28
CA PRO A 162 -19.50 -9.44 -6.62
C PRO A 162 -19.25 -9.30 -5.10
N ASN A 163 -19.61 -8.14 -4.54
CA ASN A 163 -19.39 -7.71 -3.14
C ASN A 163 -17.98 -7.20 -2.74
N PHE A 164 -16.99 -7.19 -3.63
CA PHE A 164 -15.63 -6.69 -3.34
C PHE A 164 -15.36 -5.35 -4.03
N GLY A 165 -16.09 -4.30 -3.63
CA GLY A 165 -15.95 -2.98 -4.25
C GLY A 165 -16.39 -2.99 -5.71
N GLY A 166 -17.56 -3.58 -5.97
CA GLY A 166 -18.19 -3.55 -7.28
C GLY A 166 -18.28 -2.13 -7.84
N PRO A 167 -18.53 -1.97 -9.15
CA PRO A 167 -18.52 -0.67 -9.80
C PRO A 167 -19.32 0.37 -9.00
N ILE A 168 -18.64 1.40 -8.47
CA ILE A 168 -19.29 2.42 -7.65
C ILE A 168 -20.23 3.21 -8.56
N GLU A 169 -21.50 3.30 -8.19
CA GLU A 169 -22.45 4.15 -8.90
C GLU A 169 -21.97 5.59 -8.87
N VAL A 170 -21.83 6.19 -10.05
CA VAL A 170 -21.43 7.59 -10.19
C VAL A 170 -22.71 8.41 -10.16
N TYR A 171 -22.99 9.02 -9.01
CA TYR A 171 -24.08 9.97 -8.87
C TYR A 171 -23.76 11.28 -9.60
N CYS A 172 -24.68 11.74 -10.44
CA CYS A 172 -24.58 13.04 -11.09
C CYS A 172 -25.57 14.02 -10.44
N PRO A 173 -25.07 15.04 -9.69
CA PRO A 173 -25.94 15.98 -8.97
C PRO A 173 -26.90 16.75 -9.89
N GLU A 174 -26.56 16.87 -11.16
CA GLU A 174 -27.30 17.69 -12.14
C GLU A 174 -28.56 16.99 -12.67
N VAL A 175 -28.57 15.65 -12.70
CA VAL A 175 -29.72 14.85 -13.13
C VAL A 175 -30.41 14.15 -11.97
N GLY A 176 -29.85 14.20 -10.76
CA GLY A 176 -30.44 13.58 -9.58
C GLY A 176 -30.43 12.05 -9.62
N GLU A 177 -29.65 11.44 -10.52
CA GLU A 177 -29.61 10.00 -10.78
C GLU A 177 -28.18 9.50 -10.95
N CYS A 178 -27.99 8.20 -10.74
CA CYS A 178 -26.72 7.51 -11.01
C CYS A 178 -26.56 7.28 -12.53
N ILE A 179 -25.42 7.72 -13.09
CA ILE A 179 -25.18 7.78 -14.56
C ILE A 179 -24.29 6.64 -15.08
N GLY A 180 -24.21 5.56 -14.31
CA GLY A 180 -23.43 4.37 -14.59
C GLY A 180 -22.40 4.11 -13.50
N GLU A 181 -21.63 3.05 -13.68
CA GLU A 181 -20.77 2.55 -12.62
C GLU A 181 -19.28 2.59 -12.99
N GLY A 182 -18.42 2.81 -11.99
CA GLY A 182 -16.97 2.77 -12.12
C GLY A 182 -16.40 3.73 -13.20
N PRO A 183 -15.37 3.31 -13.97
CA PRO A 183 -14.73 4.18 -14.97
C PRO A 183 -15.66 4.64 -16.09
N ARG A 184 -16.66 3.81 -16.44
CA ARG A 184 -17.67 4.17 -17.45
C ARG A 184 -18.61 5.27 -16.94
N GLY A 185 -19.03 5.19 -15.68
CA GLY A 185 -19.81 6.25 -15.02
C GLY A 185 -19.04 7.58 -14.98
N VAL A 186 -17.75 7.55 -14.64
CA VAL A 186 -16.89 8.75 -14.63
C VAL A 186 -16.76 9.35 -16.03
N MET A 187 -16.52 8.52 -17.05
CA MET A 187 -16.42 8.95 -18.44
C MET A 187 -17.74 9.60 -18.93
N ASN A 188 -18.88 9.03 -18.55
CA ASN A 188 -20.20 9.58 -18.87
C ASN A 188 -20.46 10.92 -18.17
N SER A 189 -20.00 11.06 -16.93
CA SER A 189 -20.07 12.32 -16.16
C SER A 189 -19.29 13.44 -16.85
N ILE A 190 -18.04 13.14 -17.23
CA ILE A 190 -17.16 14.08 -17.94
C ILE A 190 -17.78 14.51 -19.27
N LYS A 191 -18.26 13.56 -20.09
CA LYS A 191 -18.89 13.88 -21.39
C LYS A 191 -20.11 14.79 -21.24
N LYS A 192 -20.94 14.58 -20.21
CA LYS A 192 -22.11 15.43 -19.94
C LYS A 192 -21.71 16.84 -19.52
N ASN A 193 -20.73 16.98 -18.62
CA ASN A 193 -20.19 18.27 -18.20
C ASN A 193 -19.63 19.08 -19.39
N PHE A 194 -18.86 18.44 -20.27
CA PHE A 194 -18.33 19.09 -21.48
C PHE A 194 -19.44 19.58 -22.42
N LYS A 195 -20.47 18.76 -22.66
CA LYS A 195 -21.59 19.13 -23.55
C LYS A 195 -22.42 20.29 -22.99
N LYS A 196 -22.57 20.38 -21.67
CA LYS A 196 -23.24 21.50 -20.99
C LYS A 196 -22.43 22.79 -21.06
N SER A 197 -21.11 22.72 -20.83
CA SER A 197 -20.21 23.86 -20.94
C SER A 197 -20.22 24.46 -22.35
N SER A 198 -20.18 23.63 -23.38
CA SER A 198 -20.27 24.09 -24.78
C SER A 198 -21.60 24.78 -25.09
N LYS A 199 -22.74 24.21 -24.68
CA LYS A 199 -24.06 24.85 -24.88
C LYS A 199 -24.23 26.16 -24.11
N SER A 200 -23.67 26.25 -22.91
CA SER A 200 -23.68 27.48 -22.11
C SER A 200 -22.85 28.58 -22.75
N GLN A 201 -21.72 28.24 -23.37
CA GLN A 201 -20.89 29.21 -24.09
C GLN A 201 -21.58 29.70 -25.36
N GLU A 202 -22.18 28.81 -26.15
CA GLU A 202 -22.96 29.19 -27.35
C GLU A 202 -24.12 30.12 -26.99
N ALA A 203 -24.90 29.80 -25.96
CA ALA A 203 -26.03 30.63 -25.52
C ALA A 203 -25.59 32.01 -24.99
N ALA A 204 -24.46 32.09 -24.30
CA ALA A 204 -23.91 33.37 -23.84
C ALA A 204 -23.40 34.23 -25.01
N GLN A 205 -22.92 33.61 -26.08
CA GLN A 205 -22.43 34.28 -27.27
C GLN A 205 -23.56 34.79 -28.17
N GLU A 206 -24.67 34.05 -28.27
CA GLU A 206 -25.91 34.50 -28.92
C GLU A 206 -26.60 35.65 -28.16
N ALA A 207 -26.58 35.64 -26.83
CA ALA A 207 -27.19 36.71 -26.01
C ALA A 207 -26.38 38.03 -26.00
N ALA A 208 -25.14 38.02 -26.51
CA ALA A 208 -24.27 39.20 -26.61
C ALA A 208 -24.34 39.90 -27.98
N LEU A 209 -25.12 39.35 -28.92
CA LEU A 209 -25.42 39.89 -30.26
C LEU A 209 -26.79 40.58 -30.29
#